data_AF-A0A6I1YVD3-F1
#
_entry.id   AF-A0A6I1YVD3-F1
#
_cell.length_a   1.000
_cell.length_b   1.000
_cell.length_c   1.000
_cell.angle_alpha   90.00
_cell.angle_beta   90.00
_cell.angle_gamma   90.00
#
_symmetry.space_group_name_H-M   'P 1'
#
loop_
_entity.id
_entity.type
_entity.pdbx_description
1 polymer ?
#
loop_
_entity_poly.entity_id
_entity_poly.type
_entity_poly.pdbx_seq_one_letter_code
_entity_poly.pdbx_strand_id
1 'polypeptide(L)'
;MTTTDAIQQLVDNEQVDPSFAAFARTVLRVYGIHSGTAPHPPAIEGAQLDLTAEFTQEIGEQDAIDADWLIWWLGRTSRDSKPRLLWEAFTSGKLSTDTLLAVLPATWRVSDTLQLPPSQWLALFRATGYTEDGRPWYRPPQPVELWRGATGDHRTGPYWTVDRAYAEHIMTRRAGRTRLWHTVAEPWRLLAHFSAPTGDEYVVDTYGLPITPVG
;
A
#
# COMPACT_ATOMS: atom_id res chain seq x y z
N MET A 1 -7.87 25.73 -11.23
CA MET A 1 -7.15 25.07 -10.14
C MET A 1 -7.05 23.61 -10.51
N THR A 2 -5.85 23.07 -10.67
CA THR A 2 -5.66 21.65 -10.97
C THR A 2 -5.89 20.81 -9.71
N THR A 3 -6.15 19.50 -9.83
CA THR A 3 -6.20 18.58 -8.68
C THR A 3 -4.90 18.66 -7.87
N THR A 4 -3.77 18.80 -8.56
CA THR A 4 -2.45 19.01 -7.94
C THR A 4 -2.40 20.31 -7.14
N ASP A 5 -2.90 21.43 -7.68
CA ASP A 5 -2.97 22.69 -6.94
C ASP A 5 -3.88 22.57 -5.70
N ALA A 6 -4.99 21.85 -5.82
CA ALA A 6 -5.93 21.63 -4.72
C ALA A 6 -5.31 20.75 -3.61
N ILE A 7 -4.63 19.67 -3.98
CA ILE A 7 -3.93 18.79 -3.03
C ILE A 7 -2.75 19.54 -2.40
N GLN A 8 -1.98 20.30 -3.18
CA GLN A 8 -0.85 21.09 -2.67
C GLN A 8 -1.33 22.20 -1.73
N GLN A 9 -2.41 22.91 -2.08
CA GLN A 9 -3.03 23.93 -1.22
C GLN A 9 -3.65 23.33 0.05
N LEU A 10 -4.15 22.09 -0.01
CA LEU A 10 -4.55 21.34 1.19
C LEU A 10 -3.33 20.93 2.02
N VAL A 11 -2.24 20.47 1.41
CA VAL A 11 -1.02 20.08 2.12
C VAL A 11 -0.31 21.28 2.79
N ASP A 12 -0.37 22.46 2.16
CA ASP A 12 0.29 23.69 2.60
C ASP A 12 -0.54 24.47 3.63
N ASN A 13 -1.87 24.29 3.62
CA ASN A 13 -2.70 24.72 4.76
C ASN A 13 -2.49 23.70 5.89
N GLU A 14 -1.83 24.09 6.99
CA GLU A 14 -1.57 23.28 8.20
C GLU A 14 -2.84 22.76 8.93
N GLN A 15 -4.00 22.81 8.29
CA GLN A 15 -5.32 22.44 8.82
C GLN A 15 -5.80 21.04 8.39
N VAL A 16 -4.97 20.26 7.68
CA VAL A 16 -5.38 18.94 7.18
C VAL A 16 -4.83 17.83 8.07
N ASP A 17 -5.65 16.79 8.29
CA ASP A 17 -5.28 15.63 9.08
C ASP A 17 -3.88 15.08 8.68
N PRO A 18 -2.97 14.83 9.63
CA PRO A 18 -1.61 14.40 9.32
C PRO A 18 -1.53 13.13 8.47
N SER A 19 -2.52 12.24 8.54
CA SER A 19 -2.55 11.01 7.72
C SER A 19 -2.99 11.30 6.28
N PHE A 20 -3.91 12.23 6.06
CA PHE A 20 -4.24 12.74 4.72
C PHE A 20 -3.03 13.45 4.13
N ALA A 21 -2.39 14.35 4.87
CA ALA A 21 -1.20 15.05 4.42
C ALA A 21 -0.05 14.06 4.11
N ALA A 22 0.14 13.02 4.92
CA ALA A 22 1.14 11.98 4.66
C ALA A 22 0.80 11.16 3.40
N PHE A 23 -0.47 10.79 3.19
CA PHE A 23 -0.92 10.08 1.99
C PHE A 23 -0.77 10.95 0.74
N ALA A 24 -1.29 12.17 0.77
CA ALA A 24 -1.18 13.15 -0.31
C ALA A 24 0.29 13.46 -0.66
N ARG A 25 1.15 13.71 0.34
CA ARG A 25 2.59 13.90 0.13
C ARG A 25 3.26 12.65 -0.44
N THR A 26 2.86 11.46 0.00
CA THR A 26 3.38 10.20 -0.56
C THR A 26 2.98 10.07 -2.03
N VAL A 27 1.72 10.32 -2.35
CA VAL A 27 1.20 10.28 -3.72
C VAL A 27 1.91 11.31 -4.61
N LEU A 28 1.98 12.57 -4.16
CA LEU A 28 2.63 13.66 -4.89
C LEU A 28 4.13 13.42 -5.08
N ARG A 29 4.85 13.01 -4.03
CA ARG A 29 6.31 12.77 -4.06
C ARG A 29 6.69 11.61 -4.98
N VAL A 30 5.91 10.53 -4.97
CA VAL A 30 6.27 9.30 -5.68
C VAL A 30 5.83 9.36 -7.15
N TYR A 31 4.68 9.97 -7.45
CA TYR A 31 4.02 9.80 -8.75
C TYR A 31 3.92 11.07 -9.60
N GLY A 32 4.21 12.26 -9.07
CA GLY A 32 4.17 13.49 -9.89
C GLY A 32 2.83 13.69 -10.62
N ILE A 33 1.72 13.27 -10.02
CA ILE A 33 0.40 13.24 -10.67
C ILE A 33 -0.01 14.68 -10.99
N HIS A 34 -0.19 14.94 -12.29
CA HIS A 34 -0.78 16.15 -12.83
C HIS A 34 -1.99 15.73 -13.67
N SER A 35 -3.20 16.12 -13.21
CA SER A 35 -4.31 16.72 -14.00
C SER A 35 -5.69 16.06 -13.87
N GLY A 36 -6.71 16.89 -13.60
CA GLY A 36 -7.81 17.15 -14.56
C GLY A 36 -9.23 16.65 -14.26
N THR A 37 -10.12 17.61 -13.95
CA THR A 37 -11.56 17.69 -14.35
C THR A 37 -12.68 17.04 -13.51
N ALA A 38 -12.57 16.96 -12.19
CA ALA A 38 -13.77 16.96 -11.34
C ALA A 38 -13.64 17.98 -10.18
N PRO A 39 -14.62 18.89 -9.99
CA PRO A 39 -14.67 19.69 -8.78
C PRO A 39 -15.00 18.77 -7.60
N HIS A 40 -14.01 18.48 -6.76
CA HIS A 40 -14.22 17.72 -5.54
C HIS A 40 -14.69 18.66 -4.41
N PRO A 41 -15.69 18.27 -3.59
CA PRO A 41 -16.10 19.04 -2.43
C PRO A 41 -14.97 19.10 -1.37
N PRO A 42 -14.91 20.15 -0.54
CA PRO A 42 -13.82 20.36 0.41
C PRO A 42 -13.67 19.19 1.40
N ALA A 43 -12.43 18.90 1.79
CA ALA A 43 -12.12 17.90 2.80
C ALA A 43 -12.76 18.30 4.15
N ILE A 44 -13.51 17.38 4.75
CA ILE A 44 -14.14 17.59 6.07
C ILE A 44 -13.10 17.27 7.16
N GLU A 45 -12.91 18.20 8.09
CA GLU A 45 -11.94 18.10 9.19
C GLU A 45 -12.21 16.94 10.17
N GLY A 46 -11.12 16.36 10.68
CA GLY A 46 -11.00 15.95 12.09
C GLY A 46 -11.49 14.54 12.47
N ALA A 47 -12.32 13.89 11.67
CA ALA A 47 -12.70 12.51 11.91
C ALA A 47 -12.46 11.67 10.65
N GLN A 48 -11.58 10.68 10.74
CA GLN A 48 -11.54 9.60 9.75
C GLN A 48 -12.88 8.87 9.83
N LEU A 49 -13.75 9.10 8.85
CA LEU A 49 -15.09 8.51 8.80
C LEU A 49 -15.00 7.09 8.21
N ASP A 50 -15.84 6.18 8.70
CA ASP A 50 -16.12 4.94 7.96
C ASP A 50 -17.05 5.26 6.80
N LEU A 51 -16.46 5.64 5.66
CA LEU A 51 -17.19 6.02 4.46
C LEU A 51 -17.50 4.83 3.54
N THR A 52 -17.45 3.61 4.06
CA THR A 52 -17.56 2.41 3.21
C THR A 52 -18.90 2.34 2.50
N ALA A 53 -20.02 2.62 3.19
CA ALA A 53 -21.33 2.55 2.56
C ALA A 53 -21.49 3.59 1.43
N GLU A 54 -20.99 4.82 1.64
CA GLU A 54 -21.01 5.88 0.63
C GLU A 54 -20.12 5.52 -0.57
N PHE A 55 -18.92 5.01 -0.30
CA PHE A 55 -18.00 4.51 -1.33
C PHE A 55 -18.64 3.39 -2.17
N THR A 56 -19.25 2.38 -1.52
CA THR A 56 -19.97 1.27 -2.18
C THR A 56 -21.12 1.76 -3.05
N GLN A 57 -21.82 2.82 -2.63
CA GLN A 57 -22.87 3.41 -3.45
C GLN A 57 -22.27 4.11 -4.67
N GLU A 58 -21.31 5.01 -4.48
CA GLU A 58 -20.75 5.80 -5.58
C GLU A 58 -19.99 4.95 -6.60
N ILE A 59 -19.26 3.92 -6.16
CA ILE A 59 -18.59 3.00 -7.09
C ILE A 59 -19.61 2.30 -8.02
N GLY A 60 -20.83 2.07 -7.55
CA GLY A 60 -21.94 1.54 -8.36
C GLY A 60 -22.33 2.46 -9.51
N GLU A 61 -22.21 3.78 -9.31
CA GLU A 61 -22.58 4.84 -10.24
C GLU A 61 -21.48 5.19 -11.26
N GLN A 62 -20.21 4.86 -10.95
CA GLN A 62 -19.08 5.12 -11.87
C GLN A 62 -19.05 4.11 -13.03
N ASP A 63 -18.76 4.56 -14.25
CA ASP A 63 -18.43 3.64 -15.36
C ASP A 63 -16.97 3.18 -15.31
N ALA A 64 -16.08 4.03 -14.82
CA ALA A 64 -14.65 3.77 -14.64
C ALA A 64 -14.12 4.50 -13.40
N ILE A 65 -13.09 3.93 -12.76
CA ILE A 65 -12.42 4.53 -11.61
C ILE A 65 -11.04 5.02 -12.04
N ASP A 66 -10.86 6.34 -12.04
CA ASP A 66 -9.56 6.97 -12.22
C ASP A 66 -8.81 7.16 -10.88
N ALA A 67 -7.54 7.56 -10.98
CA ALA A 67 -6.66 7.68 -9.82
C ALA A 67 -7.08 8.83 -8.90
N ASP A 68 -7.47 9.98 -9.45
CA ASP A 68 -7.81 11.17 -8.68
C ASP A 68 -9.05 10.91 -7.80
N TRP A 69 -10.08 10.28 -8.37
CA TRP A 69 -11.29 9.88 -7.64
C TRP A 69 -10.97 8.92 -6.49
N LEU A 70 -10.15 7.89 -6.77
CA LEU A 70 -9.82 6.89 -5.76
C LEU A 70 -8.87 7.45 -4.68
N ILE A 71 -7.92 8.30 -5.05
CA ILE A 71 -7.05 9.04 -4.13
C ILE A 71 -7.89 9.93 -3.20
N TRP A 72 -8.90 10.61 -3.74
CA TRP A 72 -9.79 11.44 -2.93
C TRP A 72 -10.52 10.62 -1.86
N TRP A 73 -11.10 9.48 -2.25
CA TRP A 73 -11.78 8.57 -1.33
C TRP A 73 -10.84 8.01 -0.28
N LEU A 74 -9.73 7.43 -0.72
CA LEU A 74 -8.73 6.85 0.16
C LEU A 74 -8.14 7.90 1.09
N GLY A 75 -8.00 9.16 0.68
CA GLY A 75 -7.50 10.24 1.53
C GLY A 75 -8.40 10.48 2.75
N ARG A 76 -9.72 10.40 2.57
CA ARG A 76 -10.73 10.75 3.59
C ARG A 76 -11.07 9.63 4.58
N THR A 77 -10.66 8.41 4.29
CA THR A 77 -11.02 7.24 5.12
C THR A 77 -9.96 6.91 6.15
N SER A 78 -10.33 6.14 7.16
CA SER A 78 -9.38 5.66 8.17
C SER A 78 -8.27 4.79 7.56
N ARG A 79 -7.14 4.68 8.26
CA ARG A 79 -6.05 3.75 7.90
C ARG A 79 -6.55 2.30 7.75
N ASP A 80 -7.59 1.96 8.49
CA ASP A 80 -8.13 0.61 8.54
C ASP A 80 -9.13 0.35 7.40
N SER A 81 -9.85 1.38 6.96
CA SER A 81 -10.82 1.29 5.86
C SER A 81 -10.15 1.24 4.49
N LYS A 82 -8.99 1.90 4.32
CA LYS A 82 -8.32 2.05 3.01
C LYS A 82 -8.11 0.73 2.25
N PRO A 83 -7.60 -0.37 2.86
CA PRO A 83 -7.43 -1.64 2.15
C PRO A 83 -8.74 -2.22 1.61
N ARG A 84 -9.81 -2.14 2.39
CA ARG A 84 -11.13 -2.64 2.01
C ARG A 84 -11.69 -1.87 0.82
N LEU A 85 -11.58 -0.54 0.82
CA LEU A 85 -12.05 0.29 -0.30
C LEU A 85 -11.23 0.05 -1.57
N LEU A 86 -9.90 -0.10 -1.46
CA LEU A 86 -9.07 -0.46 -2.61
C LEU A 86 -9.45 -1.83 -3.18
N TRP A 87 -9.73 -2.81 -2.32
CA TRP A 87 -10.17 -4.12 -2.75
C TRP A 87 -11.55 -4.09 -3.43
N GLU A 88 -12.48 -3.30 -2.91
CA GLU A 88 -13.78 -3.08 -3.52
C GLU A 88 -13.67 -2.38 -4.89
N ALA A 89 -12.83 -1.35 -4.99
CA ALA A 89 -12.47 -0.71 -6.26
C ALA A 89 -11.98 -1.74 -7.28
N PHE A 90 -11.02 -2.57 -6.87
CA PHE A 90 -10.41 -3.58 -7.72
C PHE A 90 -11.41 -4.65 -8.18
N THR A 91 -12.24 -5.17 -7.27
CA THR A 91 -13.18 -6.26 -7.57
C THR A 91 -14.43 -5.81 -8.32
N SER A 92 -14.71 -4.50 -8.37
CA SER A 92 -15.78 -3.95 -9.21
C SER A 92 -15.55 -4.13 -10.72
N GLY A 93 -14.30 -4.38 -11.14
CA GLY A 93 -13.90 -4.43 -12.55
C GLY A 93 -13.80 -3.06 -13.23
N LYS A 94 -14.03 -1.96 -12.50
CA LYS A 94 -13.99 -0.57 -13.00
C LYS A 94 -12.63 0.10 -12.83
N LEU A 95 -11.72 -0.54 -12.08
CA LEU A 95 -10.37 -0.03 -11.80
C LEU A 95 -9.38 -0.52 -12.86
N SER A 96 -8.76 0.40 -13.59
CA SER A 96 -7.69 0.06 -14.55
C SER A 96 -6.40 -0.36 -13.82
N THR A 97 -5.53 -1.14 -14.49
CA THR A 97 -4.22 -1.49 -13.94
C THR A 97 -3.35 -0.26 -13.67
N ASP A 98 -3.40 0.76 -14.55
CA ASP A 98 -2.65 2.00 -14.37
C ASP A 98 -3.14 2.78 -13.15
N THR A 99 -4.47 2.85 -12.95
CA THR A 99 -5.06 3.43 -11.74
C THR A 99 -4.60 2.68 -10.49
N LEU A 100 -4.69 1.34 -10.51
CA LEU A 100 -4.27 0.50 -9.38
C LEU A 100 -2.79 0.72 -9.04
N LEU A 101 -1.92 0.76 -10.06
CA LEU A 101 -0.49 0.99 -9.91
C LEU A 101 -0.18 2.35 -9.25
N ALA A 102 -0.94 3.40 -9.60
CA ALA A 102 -0.77 4.74 -9.02
C ALA A 102 -1.14 4.80 -7.53
N VAL A 103 -2.14 4.02 -7.08
CA VAL A 103 -2.68 4.13 -5.71
C VAL A 103 -2.20 3.05 -4.75
N LEU A 104 -1.89 1.85 -5.25
CA LEU A 104 -1.60 0.67 -4.45
C LEU A 104 -0.42 0.89 -3.48
N PRO A 105 0.72 1.44 -3.91
CA PRO A 105 1.88 1.58 -3.02
C PRO A 105 1.65 2.56 -1.87
N ALA A 106 0.97 3.68 -2.15
CA ALA A 106 0.63 4.64 -1.11
C ALA A 106 -0.34 4.02 -0.10
N THR A 107 -1.39 3.35 -0.60
CA THR A 107 -2.35 2.61 0.23
C THR A 107 -1.67 1.59 1.12
N TRP A 108 -0.79 0.77 0.55
CA TRP A 108 -0.03 -0.25 1.26
C TRP A 108 0.82 0.34 2.40
N ARG A 109 1.54 1.45 2.15
CA ARG A 109 2.44 2.07 3.14
C ARG A 109 1.71 2.77 4.29
N VAL A 110 0.49 3.28 4.08
CA VAL A 110 -0.22 4.09 5.09
C VAL A 110 -1.36 3.35 5.80
N SER A 111 -1.75 2.18 5.31
CA SER A 111 -2.86 1.39 5.89
C SER A 111 -2.40 0.48 7.02
N ASP A 112 -3.37 -0.05 7.78
CA ASP A 112 -3.15 -1.27 8.54
C ASP A 112 -3.33 -2.48 7.61
N THR A 113 -2.21 -3.12 7.25
CA THR A 113 -2.20 -4.23 6.29
C THR A 113 -2.94 -5.46 6.79
N LEU A 114 -3.26 -5.54 8.10
CA LEU A 114 -4.05 -6.63 8.69
C LEU A 114 -5.55 -6.56 8.35
N GLN A 115 -6.03 -5.41 7.86
CA GLN A 115 -7.44 -5.21 7.51
C GLN A 115 -7.84 -5.87 6.19
N LEU A 116 -6.87 -6.41 5.45
CA LEU A 116 -7.11 -7.17 4.24
C LEU A 116 -6.36 -8.51 4.32
N PRO A 117 -7.02 -9.65 4.07
CA PRO A 117 -6.37 -10.94 3.98
C PRO A 117 -5.14 -10.92 3.04
N PRO A 118 -4.05 -11.63 3.39
CA PRO A 118 -2.86 -11.68 2.54
C PRO A 118 -3.14 -12.06 1.09
N SER A 119 -4.07 -12.98 0.83
CA SER A 119 -4.45 -13.40 -0.52
C SER A 119 -5.01 -12.26 -1.39
N GLN A 120 -5.74 -11.33 -0.78
CA GLN A 120 -6.31 -10.17 -1.47
C GLN A 120 -5.22 -9.13 -1.78
N TRP A 121 -4.31 -8.86 -0.84
CA TRP A 121 -3.11 -8.07 -1.12
C TRP A 121 -2.29 -8.65 -2.27
N LEU A 122 -2.01 -9.96 -2.23
CA LEU A 122 -1.27 -10.63 -3.30
C LEU A 122 -1.98 -10.52 -4.66
N ALA A 123 -3.32 -10.55 -4.68
CA ALA A 123 -4.07 -10.34 -5.91
C ALA A 123 -3.90 -8.92 -6.48
N LEU A 124 -3.97 -7.88 -5.62
CA LEU A 124 -3.72 -6.49 -6.02
C LEU A 124 -2.31 -6.32 -6.59
N PHE A 125 -1.29 -6.80 -5.89
CA PHE A 125 0.10 -6.70 -6.34
C PHE A 125 0.41 -7.53 -7.60
N ARG A 126 -0.20 -8.70 -7.77
CA ARG A 126 -0.06 -9.49 -9.01
C ARG A 126 -0.66 -8.75 -10.20
N ALA A 127 -1.78 -8.06 -10.01
CA ALA A 127 -2.43 -7.30 -11.08
C ALA A 127 -1.58 -6.13 -11.60
N THR A 128 -0.69 -5.57 -10.78
CA THR A 128 0.24 -4.49 -11.19
C THR A 128 1.54 -5.00 -11.80
N GLY A 129 1.81 -6.31 -11.75
CA GLY A 129 3.14 -6.84 -12.05
C GLY A 129 4.18 -6.44 -10.99
N TYR A 130 5.47 -6.69 -11.30
CA TYR A 130 6.55 -6.29 -10.39
C TYR A 130 6.78 -4.78 -10.46
N THR A 131 6.92 -4.16 -9.29
CA THR A 131 7.16 -2.72 -9.17
C THR A 131 8.34 -2.41 -8.27
N GLU A 132 9.02 -1.30 -8.54
CA GLU A 132 10.02 -0.71 -7.67
C GLU A 132 9.59 0.72 -7.35
N ASP A 133 9.37 1.00 -6.07
CA ASP A 133 8.81 2.25 -5.55
C ASP A 133 7.53 2.68 -6.29
N GLY A 134 6.69 1.68 -6.59
CA GLY A 134 5.40 1.87 -7.23
C GLY A 134 5.46 2.14 -8.73
N ARG A 135 6.63 2.01 -9.35
CA ARG A 135 6.79 2.12 -10.80
C ARG A 135 7.03 0.72 -11.38
N PRO A 136 6.52 0.42 -12.59
CA PRO A 136 6.82 -0.85 -13.24
C PRO A 136 8.32 -1.02 -13.41
N TRP A 137 8.84 -2.19 -13.07
CA TRP A 137 10.27 -2.44 -13.14
C TRP A 137 10.59 -3.90 -13.50
N TYR A 138 11.86 -4.18 -13.75
CA TYR A 138 12.34 -5.54 -13.95
C TYR A 138 12.54 -6.22 -12.60
N ARG A 139 12.12 -7.48 -12.51
CA ARG A 139 12.43 -8.31 -11.34
C ARG A 139 13.96 -8.50 -11.21
N PRO A 140 14.47 -8.66 -9.99
CA PRO A 140 15.84 -9.10 -9.77
C PRO A 140 16.15 -10.38 -10.58
N PRO A 141 17.31 -10.50 -11.22
CA PRO A 141 17.62 -11.65 -12.07
C PRO A 141 17.96 -12.92 -11.28
N GLN A 142 18.12 -12.81 -9.96
CA GLN A 142 18.54 -13.90 -9.07
C GLN A 142 17.59 -13.99 -7.86
N PRO A 143 17.49 -15.16 -7.21
CA PRO A 143 16.79 -15.28 -5.95
C PRO A 143 17.32 -14.30 -4.90
N VAL A 144 16.42 -13.78 -4.06
CA VAL A 144 16.73 -12.77 -3.05
C VAL A 144 16.60 -13.39 -1.66
N GLU A 145 17.64 -13.25 -0.86
CA GLU A 145 17.64 -13.64 0.55
C GLU A 145 16.88 -12.59 1.38
N LEU A 146 15.93 -13.05 2.20
CA LEU A 146 14.97 -12.18 2.86
C LEU A 146 14.74 -12.59 4.32
N TRP A 147 14.45 -11.57 5.13
CA TRP A 147 14.26 -11.66 6.57
C TRP A 147 12.96 -10.99 7.00
N ARG A 148 12.36 -11.50 8.09
CA ARG A 148 11.14 -10.94 8.68
C ARG A 148 11.10 -11.16 10.19
N GLY A 149 10.90 -10.09 10.96
CA GLY A 149 10.53 -10.18 12.37
C GLY A 149 9.02 -10.39 12.52
N ALA A 150 8.57 -11.58 12.92
CA ALA A 150 7.14 -11.88 13.10
C ALA A 150 6.86 -12.96 14.15
N THR A 151 5.64 -13.00 14.68
CA THR A 151 5.17 -14.16 15.46
C THR A 151 5.03 -15.39 14.57
N GLY A 152 4.92 -16.58 15.16
CA GLY A 152 4.72 -17.82 14.41
C GLY A 152 3.53 -17.78 13.45
N ASP A 153 2.40 -17.25 13.91
CA ASP A 153 1.16 -17.18 13.13
C ASP A 153 1.24 -16.18 11.97
N HIS A 154 2.17 -15.22 12.03
CA HIS A 154 2.37 -14.19 11.01
C HIS A 154 3.66 -14.37 10.20
N ARG A 155 4.32 -15.53 10.30
CA ARG A 155 5.57 -15.81 9.57
C ARG A 155 5.40 -15.78 8.05
N THR A 156 4.21 -16.09 7.55
CA THR A 156 3.89 -16.13 6.11
C THR A 156 3.33 -14.81 5.57
N GLY A 157 3.34 -13.73 6.35
CA GLY A 157 2.89 -12.43 5.85
C GLY A 157 3.74 -11.94 4.67
N PRO A 158 3.20 -11.07 3.80
CA PRO A 158 3.85 -10.69 2.54
C PRO A 158 5.00 -9.69 2.68
N TYR A 159 5.14 -9.00 3.81
CA TYR A 159 6.22 -8.04 4.10
C TYR A 159 7.56 -8.72 4.45
N TRP A 160 8.61 -8.51 3.68
CA TRP A 160 9.96 -9.04 3.94
C TRP A 160 11.02 -7.96 3.68
N THR A 161 12.23 -8.14 4.19
CA THR A 161 13.34 -7.19 3.97
C THR A 161 14.64 -7.92 3.66
N VAL A 162 15.53 -7.30 2.87
CA VAL A 162 16.91 -7.75 2.71
C VAL A 162 17.79 -7.36 3.90
N ASP A 163 17.37 -6.38 4.71
CA ASP A 163 18.09 -5.92 5.89
C ASP A 163 17.74 -6.78 7.11
N ARG A 164 18.63 -7.73 7.40
CA ARG A 164 18.51 -8.58 8.58
C ARG A 164 18.46 -7.79 9.90
N ALA A 165 19.24 -6.73 10.04
CA ALA A 165 19.30 -5.95 11.27
C ALA A 165 17.97 -5.21 11.50
N TYR A 166 17.34 -4.72 10.42
CA TYR A 166 15.99 -4.18 10.50
C TYR A 166 14.97 -5.23 10.95
N ALA A 167 15.01 -6.44 10.39
CA ALA A 167 14.11 -7.53 10.81
C ALA A 167 14.31 -7.92 12.30
N GLU A 168 15.55 -7.93 12.79
CA GLU A 168 15.89 -8.15 14.20
C GLU A 168 15.37 -7.02 15.11
N HIS A 169 15.47 -5.77 14.66
CA HIS A 169 14.89 -4.62 15.37
C HIS A 169 13.36 -4.73 15.50
N ILE A 170 12.66 -5.14 14.44
CA ILE A 170 11.23 -5.40 14.49
C ILE A 170 10.91 -6.56 15.45
N MET A 171 11.74 -7.61 15.46
CA MET A 171 11.60 -8.73 16.38
C MET A 171 11.68 -8.28 17.85
N THR A 172 12.68 -7.47 18.20
CA THR A 172 12.91 -7.02 19.59
C THR A 172 11.83 -6.05 20.09
N ARG A 173 11.23 -5.23 19.22
CA ARG A 173 10.15 -4.30 19.59
C ARG A 173 8.86 -4.97 20.07
N ARG A 174 8.62 -6.23 19.69
CA ARG A 174 7.38 -6.96 20.00
C ARG A 174 7.68 -8.07 21.01
N ALA A 175 7.59 -7.73 22.30
CA ALA A 175 7.99 -8.54 23.45
C ALA A 175 7.64 -10.05 23.34
N GLY A 176 8.68 -10.90 23.37
CA GLY A 176 8.65 -12.31 23.78
C GLY A 176 8.03 -13.35 22.83
N ARG A 177 7.24 -12.95 21.81
CA ARG A 177 6.58 -13.91 20.88
C ARG A 177 7.06 -13.83 19.44
N THR A 178 7.86 -12.83 19.14
CA THR A 178 8.37 -12.57 17.79
C THR A 178 9.67 -13.33 17.59
N ARG A 179 9.85 -13.91 16.41
CA ARG A 179 11.08 -14.58 15.97
C ARG A 179 11.57 -13.92 14.69
N LEU A 180 12.85 -14.10 14.42
CA LEU A 180 13.41 -13.82 13.12
C LEU A 180 13.13 -15.01 12.20
N TRP A 181 12.56 -14.73 11.04
CA TRP A 181 12.29 -15.70 9.98
C TRP A 181 13.15 -15.38 8.77
N HIS A 182 13.53 -16.43 8.06
CA HIS A 182 14.39 -16.39 6.89
C HIS A 182 13.76 -17.14 5.72
N THR A 183 13.98 -16.64 4.51
CA THR A 183 13.65 -17.32 3.26
C THR A 183 14.54 -16.86 2.11
N VAL A 184 14.57 -17.64 1.03
CA VAL A 184 15.15 -17.24 -0.26
C VAL A 184 14.03 -17.27 -1.29
N ALA A 185 13.67 -16.10 -1.80
CA ALA A 185 12.55 -15.94 -2.72
C ALA A 185 13.05 -15.86 -4.17
N GLU A 186 12.52 -16.74 -5.02
CA GLU A 186 12.72 -16.68 -6.47
C GLU A 186 12.17 -15.36 -7.04
N PRO A 187 12.75 -14.81 -8.12
CA PRO A 187 12.31 -13.54 -8.72
C PRO A 187 10.80 -13.43 -8.96
N TRP A 188 10.18 -14.50 -9.46
CA TRP A 188 8.75 -14.51 -9.79
C TRP A 188 7.83 -14.42 -8.57
N ARG A 189 8.35 -14.66 -7.35
CA ARG A 189 7.61 -14.48 -6.09
C ARG A 189 7.65 -13.05 -5.57
N LEU A 190 8.57 -12.23 -6.08
CA LEU A 190 8.68 -10.82 -5.72
C LEU A 190 7.64 -10.04 -6.52
N LEU A 191 6.80 -9.28 -5.81
CA LEU A 191 5.68 -8.53 -6.38
C LEU A 191 5.89 -7.03 -6.31
N ALA A 192 6.59 -6.54 -5.29
CA ALA A 192 7.00 -5.14 -5.22
C ALA A 192 8.28 -5.02 -4.38
N HIS A 193 9.05 -3.98 -4.67
CA HIS A 193 10.15 -3.50 -3.86
C HIS A 193 9.90 -2.03 -3.50
N PHE A 194 10.14 -1.69 -2.25
CA PHE A 194 9.95 -0.38 -1.67
C PHE A 194 11.25 0.02 -1.00
N SER A 195 12.02 0.88 -1.66
CA SER A 195 13.20 1.45 -1.05
C SER A 195 12.77 2.52 -0.05
N ALA A 196 13.31 2.45 1.17
CA ALA A 196 13.12 3.50 2.16
C ALA A 196 14.38 3.67 3.00
N PRO A 197 14.70 4.90 3.46
CA PRO A 197 15.84 5.14 4.34
C PRO A 197 15.80 4.30 5.63
N THR A 198 14.61 3.87 6.03
CA THR A 198 14.37 3.11 7.24
C THR A 198 14.19 1.61 6.99
N GLY A 199 14.40 1.12 5.77
CA GLY A 199 14.38 -0.31 5.44
C GLY A 199 13.91 -0.59 4.01
N ASP A 200 14.58 -1.54 3.36
CA ASP A 200 14.18 -2.08 2.05
C ASP A 200 13.09 -3.13 2.25
N GLU A 201 11.93 -2.90 1.66
CA GLU A 201 10.77 -3.78 1.82
C GLU A 201 10.43 -4.47 0.51
N TYR A 202 10.29 -5.79 0.56
CA TYR A 202 9.73 -6.63 -0.48
C TYR A 202 8.33 -7.10 -0.12
N VAL A 203 7.43 -7.04 -1.09
CA VAL A 203 6.16 -7.77 -1.06
C VAL A 203 6.36 -9.11 -1.75
N VAL A 204 6.18 -10.19 -1.00
CA VAL A 204 6.51 -11.56 -1.42
C VAL A 204 5.28 -12.46 -1.40
N ASP A 205 5.11 -13.22 -2.47
CA ASP A 205 4.22 -14.38 -2.49
C ASP A 205 4.87 -15.56 -1.74
N THR A 206 4.45 -15.73 -0.48
CA THR A 206 4.95 -16.75 0.44
C THR A 206 4.28 -18.12 0.26
N TYR A 207 3.33 -18.28 -0.67
CA TYR A 207 2.60 -19.53 -0.81
C TYR A 207 3.54 -20.68 -1.25
N GLY A 208 3.66 -21.70 -0.40
CA GLY A 208 4.59 -22.82 -0.62
C GLY A 208 6.07 -22.44 -0.53
N LEU A 209 6.40 -21.26 -0.02
CA LEU A 209 7.78 -20.83 0.15
C LEU A 209 8.38 -21.42 1.44
N PRO A 210 9.58 -22.03 1.39
CA PRO A 210 10.28 -22.48 2.59
C PRO A 210 10.61 -21.30 3.51
N ILE A 211 10.08 -21.31 4.72
CA ILE A 211 10.31 -20.25 5.73
C ILE A 211 10.83 -20.91 7.01
N THR A 212 12.05 -20.56 7.40
CA THR A 212 12.75 -21.17 8.54
C THR A 212 12.96 -20.15 9.66
N PRO A 213 12.78 -20.53 10.94
CA PRO A 213 13.16 -19.68 12.05
C PRO A 213 14.68 -19.58 12.14
N VAL A 214 15.17 -18.46 12.67
CA VAL A 214 16.59 -18.17 12.87
C VAL A 214 16.84 -18.12 14.38
N GLY A 215 17.85 -18.88 14.83
CA GLY A 215 18.23 -19.04 16.24
C GLY A 215 19.32 -18.07 16.67
#